data_AF-A0A3B4A524-F1
#
_entry.id   AF-A0A3B4A524-F1
#
_cell.length_a   1.000
_cell.length_b   1.000
_cell.length_c   1.000
_cell.angle_alpha   90.00
_cell.angle_beta   90.00
_cell.angle_gamma   90.00
#
_symmetry.space_group_name_H-M   'P 1'
#
loop_
_entity.id
_entity.type
_entity.pdbx_description
1 polymer ?
#
loop_
_entity_poly.entity_id
_entity_poly.type
_entity_poly.pdbx_seq_one_letter_code
_entity_poly.pdbx_strand_id
1 'polypeptide(L)'
;MEVIVACAFLCLCFWTALYFTLCRVNRLHSYEWNCRLVTLLHGISAICTTTFIGYVDGPWPFDNPGTLNTPLQISALVFSLGYFMFDMAWCVYFRTEGPVMLAHHTVSILGILLTLWLGESGIESCAVLFGTEITNPLLQTRWFLKQTGHYDTTLGHIVDILFVLLFIVMRVFVGGTMLYCELISPRPRFFIKCVGVAMYALSWIFVVDIVQFAIRKSTNWHRQQKDHKTTAVNCLNDKKD
;
A
#
# COMPACT_ATOMS: atom_id res chain seq x y z
N MET A 1 7.66 22.07 -15.90
CA MET A 1 7.84 20.64 -16.24
C MET A 1 9.28 20.17 -16.07
N GLU A 2 10.29 20.84 -16.62
CA GLU A 2 11.71 20.42 -16.51
C GLU A 2 12.17 20.22 -15.06
N VAL A 3 11.86 21.17 -14.16
CA VAL A 3 12.18 21.06 -12.73
C VAL A 3 11.54 19.83 -12.09
N ILE A 4 10.28 19.53 -12.41
CA ILE A 4 9.56 18.36 -11.88
C ILE A 4 10.24 17.07 -12.33
N VAL A 5 10.62 16.98 -13.61
CA VAL A 5 11.34 15.82 -14.17
C VAL A 5 12.68 15.63 -13.48
N ALA A 6 13.46 16.71 -13.30
CA ALA A 6 14.72 16.66 -12.59
C ALA A 6 14.54 16.20 -11.14
N CYS A 7 13.55 16.74 -10.42
CA CYS A 7 13.25 16.31 -9.05
C CYS A 7 12.81 14.84 -8.98
N ALA A 8 11.98 14.37 -9.92
CA ALA A 8 11.55 12.97 -9.96
C ALA A 8 12.74 12.03 -10.21
N PHE A 9 13.66 12.40 -11.10
CA PHE A 9 14.90 11.66 -11.32
C PHE A 9 15.78 11.64 -10.07
N LEU A 10 15.94 12.77 -9.38
CA LEU A 10 16.69 12.83 -8.13
C LEU A 10 16.07 11.95 -7.04
N CYS A 11 14.74 11.94 -6.90
CA CYS A 11 14.03 11.05 -5.97
C CYS A 11 14.24 9.58 -6.33
N LEU A 12 14.18 9.21 -7.62
CA LEU A 12 14.48 7.85 -8.08
C LEU A 12 15.93 7.43 -7.74
N CYS A 13 16.90 8.32 -7.98
CA CYS A 13 18.30 8.09 -7.61
C CYS A 13 18.46 7.94 -6.10
N PHE A 14 17.77 8.77 -5.31
CA PHE A 14 17.77 8.69 -3.84
C PHE A 14 17.27 7.33 -3.35
N TRP A 15 16.11 6.86 -3.80
CA TRP A 15 15.55 5.56 -3.40
C TRP A 15 16.44 4.40 -3.80
N THR A 16 17.00 4.46 -5.01
CA THR A 16 17.95 3.47 -5.52
C THR A 16 19.24 3.44 -4.68
N ALA A 17 19.80 4.61 -4.35
CA ALA A 17 20.99 4.71 -3.51
C ALA A 17 20.74 4.22 -2.08
N LEU A 18 19.56 4.53 -1.52
CA LEU A 18 19.13 4.03 -0.22
C LEU A 18 19.06 2.50 -0.22
N TYR A 19 18.43 1.90 -1.23
CA TYR A 19 18.37 0.44 -1.39
C TYR A 19 19.76 -0.20 -1.40
N PHE A 20 20.67 0.28 -2.26
CA PHE A 20 22.02 -0.28 -2.33
C PHE A 20 22.82 -0.07 -1.03
N THR A 21 22.59 1.05 -0.33
CA THR A 21 23.20 1.29 0.98
C THR A 21 22.68 0.29 2.01
N LEU A 22 21.38 0.05 2.06
CA LEU A 22 20.78 -0.98 2.93
C LEU A 22 21.32 -2.37 2.60
N CYS A 23 21.45 -2.75 1.33
CA CYS A 23 22.07 -4.02 0.94
C CYS A 23 23.54 -4.13 1.39
N ARG A 24 24.28 -3.03 1.45
CA ARG A 24 25.68 -3.03 1.93
C ARG A 24 25.77 -3.14 3.44
N VAL A 25 24.85 -2.53 4.18
CA VAL A 25 24.84 -2.54 5.66
C VAL A 25 24.23 -3.85 6.18
N ASN A 26 23.11 -4.28 5.62
CA ASN A 26 22.36 -5.47 6.01
C ASN A 26 22.69 -6.66 5.12
N ARG A 27 23.98 -6.96 4.95
CA ARG A 27 24.46 -8.06 4.08
C ARG A 27 23.98 -9.45 4.48
N LEU A 28 23.58 -9.62 5.75
CA LEU A 28 23.07 -10.89 6.27
C LEU A 28 21.61 -11.16 5.86
N HIS A 29 20.90 -10.13 5.39
CA HIS A 29 19.52 -10.25 4.94
C HIS A 29 19.42 -10.30 3.42
N SER A 30 18.29 -10.82 2.92
CA SER A 30 18.04 -10.95 1.48
C SER A 30 17.90 -9.59 0.79
N TYR A 31 18.03 -9.58 -0.54
CA TYR A 31 17.74 -8.41 -1.35
C TYR A 31 16.29 -7.93 -1.18
N GLU A 32 15.33 -8.84 -1.06
CA GLU A 32 13.92 -8.51 -0.80
C GLU A 32 13.74 -7.84 0.56
N TRP A 33 14.40 -8.34 1.61
CA TRP A 33 14.35 -7.71 2.94
C TRP A 33 14.71 -6.22 2.88
N ASN A 34 15.80 -5.90 2.18
CA ASN A 34 16.25 -4.53 2.03
C ASN A 34 15.28 -3.68 1.19
N CYS A 35 14.64 -4.26 0.16
CA CYS A 35 13.60 -3.57 -0.59
C CYS A 35 12.37 -3.28 0.28
N ARG A 36 11.92 -4.26 1.08
CA ARG A 36 10.80 -4.12 2.01
C ARG A 36 11.04 -3.05 3.08
N LEU A 37 12.30 -2.85 3.50
CA LEU A 37 12.69 -1.72 4.36
C LEU A 37 12.54 -0.38 3.63
N VAL A 38 12.93 -0.28 2.36
CA VAL A 38 12.71 0.92 1.55
C VAL A 38 11.22 1.21 1.40
N THR A 39 10.41 0.19 1.10
CA THR A 39 8.95 0.27 1.03
C THR A 39 8.35 0.77 2.35
N LEU A 40 8.80 0.25 3.49
CA LEU A 40 8.33 0.69 4.80
C LEU A 40 8.68 2.17 5.06
N LEU A 41 9.91 2.59 4.73
CA LEU A 41 10.34 3.98 4.89
C LEU A 41 9.54 4.93 4.02
N HIS A 42 9.31 4.58 2.74
CA HIS A 42 8.41 5.33 1.86
C HIS A 42 7.01 5.40 2.43
N GLY A 43 6.39 4.27 2.79
CA GLY A 43 5.04 4.24 3.35
C GLY A 43 4.89 5.17 4.55
N ILE A 44 5.80 5.10 5.53
CA ILE A 44 5.78 6.00 6.70
C ILE A 44 5.89 7.48 6.27
N SER A 45 6.87 7.81 5.43
CA SER A 45 7.07 9.19 4.98
C SER A 45 5.90 9.75 4.18
N ALA A 46 5.28 8.92 3.31
CA ALA A 46 4.12 9.27 2.52
C ALA A 46 2.90 9.50 3.42
N ILE A 47 2.63 8.61 4.37
CA ILE A 47 1.55 8.75 5.36
C ILE A 47 1.72 10.05 6.14
N CYS A 48 2.90 10.30 6.72
CA CYS A 48 3.14 11.50 7.52
C CYS A 48 2.95 12.78 6.70
N THR A 49 3.53 12.84 5.50
CA THR A 49 3.48 14.03 4.64
C THR A 49 2.04 14.29 4.16
N THR A 50 1.34 13.26 3.70
CA THR A 50 -0.03 13.41 3.18
C THR A 50 -1.05 13.66 4.29
N THR A 51 -0.81 13.16 5.51
CA THR A 51 -1.59 13.53 6.70
C THR A 51 -1.44 15.01 7.00
N PHE A 52 -0.21 15.52 7.00
CA PHE A 52 0.04 16.95 7.20
C PHE A 52 -0.64 17.80 6.12
N ILE A 53 -0.54 17.39 4.86
CA ILE A 53 -1.24 18.07 3.75
C ILE A 53 -2.75 18.08 3.98
N GLY A 54 -3.36 16.94 4.32
CA GLY A 54 -4.81 16.83 4.47
C GLY A 54 -5.37 17.60 5.66
N TYR A 55 -4.68 17.56 6.82
CA TYR A 55 -5.22 18.07 8.08
C TYR A 55 -4.67 19.43 8.52
N VAL A 56 -3.53 19.87 7.97
CA VAL A 56 -2.84 21.11 8.40
C VAL A 56 -2.68 22.11 7.24
N ASP A 57 -2.10 21.70 6.12
CA ASP A 57 -1.85 22.59 4.97
C ASP A 57 -3.13 22.88 4.19
N GLY A 58 -3.95 21.84 3.98
CA GLY A 58 -5.14 21.87 3.16
C GLY A 58 -4.86 21.95 1.65
N PRO A 59 -5.91 22.12 0.85
CA PRO A 59 -7.32 22.13 1.24
C PRO A 59 -7.84 20.72 1.62
N TRP A 60 -9.04 20.62 2.21
CA TRP A 60 -9.62 19.32 2.56
C TRP A 60 -10.07 18.56 1.30
N PRO A 61 -9.64 17.29 1.09
CA PRO A 61 -9.86 16.54 -0.15
C PRO A 61 -11.33 16.33 -0.52
N PHE A 62 -12.23 16.22 0.47
CA PHE A 62 -13.64 15.92 0.21
C PHE A 62 -14.43 17.11 -0.34
N ASP A 63 -14.01 18.34 -0.02
CA ASP A 63 -14.74 19.56 -0.37
C ASP A 63 -14.07 20.33 -1.53
N ASN A 64 -12.79 20.05 -1.79
CA ASN A 64 -11.97 20.80 -2.74
C ASN A 64 -11.33 19.93 -3.86
N PRO A 65 -12.05 18.97 -4.47
CA PRO A 65 -11.53 18.21 -5.61
C PRO A 65 -11.27 19.12 -6.81
N GLY A 66 -10.24 18.82 -7.60
CA GLY A 66 -9.86 19.54 -8.81
C GLY A 66 -9.19 20.90 -8.56
N THR A 67 -8.68 21.15 -7.35
CA THR A 67 -7.91 22.37 -7.05
C THR A 67 -6.49 22.31 -7.62
N LEU A 68 -5.85 23.47 -7.77
CA LEU A 68 -4.46 23.58 -8.23
C LEU A 68 -3.50 22.93 -7.23
N ASN A 69 -2.46 22.31 -7.76
CA ASN A 69 -1.47 21.61 -6.94
C ASN A 69 -0.65 22.62 -6.12
N THR A 70 -0.59 22.42 -4.81
CA THR A 70 0.31 23.21 -3.95
C THR A 70 1.76 22.72 -4.10
N PRO A 71 2.79 23.54 -3.80
CA PRO A 71 4.18 23.10 -3.84
C PRO A 71 4.46 21.89 -2.95
N LEU A 72 3.80 21.79 -1.79
CA LEU A 72 3.94 20.66 -0.88
C LEU A 72 3.32 19.39 -1.45
N GLN A 73 2.13 19.49 -2.05
CA GLN A 73 1.49 18.36 -2.77
C GLN A 73 2.38 17.87 -3.93
N ILE A 74 2.91 18.79 -4.74
CA ILE A 74 3.85 18.45 -5.83
C ILE A 74 5.06 17.71 -5.27
N SER A 75 5.64 18.20 -4.19
CA SER A 75 6.83 17.59 -3.57
C SER A 75 6.53 16.17 -3.06
N ALA A 76 5.40 15.96 -2.37
CA ALA A 76 4.97 14.64 -1.89
C ALA A 76 4.73 13.64 -3.02
N LEU A 77 4.10 14.10 -4.11
CA LEU A 77 3.81 13.29 -5.29
C LEU A 77 5.08 12.95 -6.07
N VAL A 78 6.01 13.89 -6.26
CA VAL A 78 7.29 13.65 -6.93
C VAL A 78 8.16 12.68 -6.14
N PHE A 79 8.20 12.84 -4.81
CA PHE A 79 8.94 11.95 -3.93
C PHE A 79 8.41 10.50 -4.00
N SER A 80 7.09 10.34 -4.01
CA SER A 80 6.43 9.04 -4.14
C SER A 80 6.51 8.46 -5.56
N LEU A 81 6.50 9.30 -6.60
CA LEU A 81 6.71 8.86 -7.98
C LEU A 81 8.07 8.21 -8.15
N GLY A 82 9.13 8.84 -7.62
CA GLY A 82 10.47 8.27 -7.64
C GLY A 82 10.53 6.89 -6.94
N TYR A 83 9.83 6.74 -5.82
CA TYR A 83 9.71 5.45 -5.12
C TYR A 83 8.96 4.42 -5.97
N PHE A 84 7.78 4.76 -6.49
CA PHE A 84 6.97 3.80 -7.25
C PHE A 84 7.68 3.33 -8.53
N MET A 85 8.46 4.20 -9.17
CA MET A 85 9.31 3.80 -10.30
C MET A 85 10.41 2.83 -9.89
N PHE A 86 11.10 3.11 -8.78
CA PHE A 86 12.09 2.20 -8.20
C PHE A 86 11.47 0.83 -7.87
N ASP A 87 10.36 0.83 -7.13
CA ASP A 87 9.72 -0.39 -6.63
C ASP A 87 9.09 -1.20 -7.77
N MET A 88 8.51 -0.54 -8.78
CA MET A 88 8.04 -1.19 -10.00
C MET A 88 9.18 -1.92 -10.72
N ALA A 89 10.31 -1.24 -10.95
CA ALA A 89 11.46 -1.84 -11.61
C ALA A 89 11.99 -3.04 -10.81
N TRP A 90 12.05 -2.91 -9.49
CA TRP A 90 12.46 -3.97 -8.59
C TRP A 90 11.52 -5.19 -8.64
N CYS A 91 10.21 -4.97 -8.53
CA CYS A 91 9.19 -6.01 -8.59
C CYS A 91 9.17 -6.75 -9.94
N VAL A 92 9.35 -6.04 -11.06
CA VAL A 92 9.42 -6.64 -12.40
C VAL A 92 10.71 -7.47 -12.57
N TYR A 93 11.84 -6.96 -12.08
CA TYR A 93 13.13 -7.64 -12.19
C TYR A 93 13.18 -8.92 -11.34
N PHE A 94 12.77 -8.84 -10.07
CA PHE A 94 12.80 -9.98 -9.14
C PHE A 94 11.55 -10.86 -9.17
N ARG A 95 10.48 -10.44 -9.86
CA ARG A 95 9.20 -11.17 -10.00
C ARG A 95 8.58 -11.57 -8.66
N THR A 96 8.65 -10.66 -7.69
CA THR A 96 8.21 -10.89 -6.30
C THR A 96 6.73 -10.64 -6.08
N GLU A 97 6.10 -9.87 -6.96
CA GLU A 97 4.72 -9.40 -6.80
C GLU A 97 3.80 -9.92 -7.92
N GLY A 98 2.52 -10.10 -7.58
CA GLY A 98 1.49 -10.55 -8.51
C GLY A 98 0.99 -9.45 -9.47
N PRO A 99 0.26 -9.82 -10.53
CA PRO A 99 -0.20 -8.88 -11.57
C PRO A 99 -1.11 -7.77 -11.05
N VAL A 100 -1.94 -8.03 -10.03
CA VAL A 100 -2.83 -7.03 -9.42
C VAL A 100 -2.02 -5.92 -8.75
N MET A 101 -0.93 -6.30 -8.08
CA MET A 101 -0.02 -5.36 -7.44
C MET A 101 0.70 -4.51 -8.51
N LEU A 102 1.23 -5.13 -9.57
CA LEU A 102 1.84 -4.39 -10.68
C LEU A 102 0.85 -3.44 -11.36
N ALA A 103 -0.41 -3.83 -11.50
CA ALA A 103 -1.46 -2.94 -12.00
C ALA A 103 -1.70 -1.75 -11.06
N HIS A 104 -1.71 -1.98 -9.74
CA HIS A 104 -1.78 -0.92 -8.72
C HIS A 104 -0.62 0.08 -8.83
N HIS A 105 0.62 -0.38 -9.00
CA HIS A 105 1.75 0.53 -9.21
C HIS A 105 1.64 1.28 -10.54
N THR A 106 1.20 0.61 -11.60
CA THR A 106 1.03 1.24 -12.92
C THR A 106 0.00 2.36 -12.85
N VAL A 107 -1.18 2.10 -12.28
CA VAL A 107 -2.23 3.12 -12.11
C VAL A 107 -1.75 4.26 -11.20
N SER A 108 -1.01 3.95 -10.13
CA SER A 108 -0.45 4.97 -9.22
C SER A 108 0.56 5.88 -9.93
N ILE A 109 1.51 5.31 -10.68
CA ILE A 109 2.49 6.06 -11.46
C ILE A 109 1.80 6.94 -12.50
N LEU A 110 0.87 6.38 -13.28
CA LEU A 110 0.14 7.12 -14.31
C LEU A 110 -0.73 8.24 -13.70
N GLY A 111 -1.40 7.97 -12.57
CA GLY A 111 -2.20 8.95 -11.85
C GLY A 111 -1.38 10.12 -11.32
N ILE A 112 -0.22 9.84 -10.73
CA ILE A 112 0.70 10.88 -10.27
C ILE A 112 1.24 11.69 -11.44
N LEU A 113 1.70 11.04 -12.52
CA LEU A 113 2.19 11.72 -13.72
C LEU A 113 1.13 12.63 -14.33
N LEU A 114 -0.12 12.15 -14.43
CA LEU A 114 -1.24 12.91 -14.96
C LEU A 114 -1.54 14.13 -14.09
N THR A 115 -1.58 13.97 -12.76
CA THR A 115 -1.80 15.05 -11.78
C THR A 115 -0.71 16.12 -11.88
N LEU A 116 0.56 15.70 -11.96
CA LEU A 116 1.70 16.61 -12.10
C LEU A 116 1.70 17.34 -13.46
N TRP A 117 1.29 16.65 -14.53
CA TRP A 117 1.23 17.23 -15.87
C TRP A 117 0.08 18.23 -16.02
N LEU A 118 -1.09 17.93 -15.44
CA LEU A 118 -2.25 18.82 -15.47
C LEU A 118 -2.11 20.02 -14.51
N GLY A 119 -1.36 19.87 -13.42
CA GLY A 119 -1.17 20.91 -12.42
C GLY A 119 -2.36 21.10 -11.48
N GLU A 120 -3.31 20.17 -11.49
CA GLU A 120 -4.53 20.15 -10.68
C GLU A 120 -4.77 18.75 -10.10
N SER A 121 -5.69 18.64 -9.13
CA SER A 121 -6.05 17.39 -8.44
C SER A 121 -4.97 16.80 -7.53
N GLY A 122 -4.01 17.63 -7.09
CA GLY A 122 -2.92 17.26 -6.20
C GLY A 122 -3.40 16.79 -4.84
N ILE A 123 -4.45 17.42 -4.30
CA ILE A 123 -5.04 17.02 -3.03
C ILE A 123 -5.73 15.65 -3.10
N GLU A 124 -6.43 15.37 -4.19
CA GLU A 124 -7.07 14.06 -4.45
C GLU A 124 -6.00 12.98 -4.55
N SER A 125 -4.95 13.23 -5.32
CA SER A 125 -3.81 12.30 -5.45
C SER A 125 -3.07 12.09 -4.11
N CYS A 126 -2.89 13.13 -3.31
CA CYS A 126 -2.28 12.99 -1.98
C CYS A 126 -3.16 12.18 -1.02
N ALA A 127 -4.46 12.34 -1.09
CA ALA A 127 -5.39 11.60 -0.26
C ALA A 127 -5.55 10.14 -0.71
N VAL A 128 -5.51 9.87 -2.03
CA VAL A 128 -5.40 8.51 -2.56
C VAL A 128 -4.08 7.90 -2.09
N LEU A 129 -2.95 8.60 -2.23
CA LEU A 129 -1.65 8.15 -1.75
C LEU A 129 -1.66 7.82 -0.25
N PHE A 130 -2.29 8.66 0.58
CA PHE A 130 -2.48 8.40 2.01
C PHE A 130 -3.29 7.12 2.24
N GLY A 131 -4.49 7.05 1.67
CA GLY A 131 -5.38 5.89 1.82
C GLY A 131 -4.76 4.61 1.28
N THR A 132 -3.82 4.73 0.33
CA THR A 132 -3.14 3.58 -0.24
C THR A 132 -1.97 3.10 0.59
N GLU A 133 -1.19 4.01 1.14
CA GLU A 133 0.00 3.69 1.91
C GLU A 133 -0.29 3.37 3.38
N ILE A 134 -1.41 3.85 3.95
CA ILE A 134 -1.70 3.67 5.39
C ILE A 134 -1.75 2.18 5.82
N THR A 135 -2.10 1.28 4.92
CA THR A 135 -2.10 -0.18 5.17
C THR A 135 -0.75 -0.84 4.96
N ASN A 136 0.18 -0.17 4.28
CA ASN A 136 1.46 -0.73 3.85
C ASN A 136 2.38 -1.09 5.02
N PRO A 137 2.53 -0.29 6.10
CA PRO A 137 3.32 -0.69 7.26
C PRO A 137 2.89 -2.03 7.88
N LEU A 138 1.58 -2.32 7.91
CA LEU A 138 1.05 -3.60 8.39
C LEU A 138 1.38 -4.74 7.42
N LEU A 139 1.31 -4.48 6.11
CA LEU A 139 1.70 -5.45 5.08
C LEU A 139 3.18 -5.81 5.18
N GLN A 140 4.05 -4.81 5.34
CA GLN A 140 5.50 -5.01 5.53
C GLN A 140 5.78 -5.74 6.85
N THR A 141 5.14 -5.33 7.94
CA THR A 141 5.27 -6.00 9.26
C THR A 141 4.90 -7.48 9.15
N ARG A 142 3.80 -7.80 8.46
CA ARG A 142 3.37 -9.18 8.20
C ARG A 142 4.43 -9.97 7.43
N TRP A 143 5.04 -9.38 6.41
CA TRP A 143 6.11 -10.02 5.65
C TRP A 143 7.34 -10.30 6.54
N PHE A 144 7.78 -9.33 7.36
CA PHE A 144 8.89 -9.52 8.29
C PHE A 144 8.61 -10.59 9.36
N LEU A 145 7.38 -10.66 9.88
CA LEU A 145 6.98 -11.72 10.82
C LEU A 145 7.06 -13.11 10.18
N LYS A 146 6.68 -13.25 8.91
CA LYS A 146 6.84 -14.51 8.17
C LYS A 146 8.32 -14.86 8.00
N GLN A 147 9.13 -13.89 7.59
CA GLN A 147 10.55 -14.11 7.32
C GLN A 147 11.36 -14.44 8.58
N THR A 148 10.91 -13.97 9.74
CA THR A 148 11.55 -14.26 11.05
C THR A 148 10.94 -15.45 11.79
N GLY A 149 9.93 -16.13 11.22
CA GLY A 149 9.27 -17.29 11.85
C GLY A 149 8.29 -16.94 12.97
N HIS A 150 7.90 -15.67 13.13
CA HIS A 150 6.98 -15.20 14.18
C HIS A 150 5.55 -14.96 13.69
N TYR A 151 5.20 -15.42 12.49
CA TYR A 151 3.88 -15.17 11.89
C TYR A 151 2.72 -15.86 12.63
N ASP A 152 2.94 -17.05 13.18
CA ASP A 152 1.90 -17.81 13.90
C ASP A 152 1.72 -17.33 15.36
N THR A 153 2.40 -16.27 15.75
CA THR A 153 2.24 -15.65 17.08
C THR A 153 0.99 -14.78 17.15
N THR A 154 0.58 -14.41 18.37
CA THR A 154 -0.50 -13.46 18.61
C THR A 154 -0.28 -12.13 17.88
N LEU A 155 0.98 -11.69 17.76
CA LEU A 155 1.32 -10.47 17.01
C LEU A 155 0.97 -10.61 15.52
N GLY A 156 1.29 -11.73 14.88
CA GLY A 156 0.93 -11.97 13.48
C GLY A 156 -0.59 -11.98 13.26
N HIS A 157 -1.36 -12.52 14.21
CA HIS A 157 -2.82 -12.46 14.16
C HIS A 157 -3.36 -11.04 14.31
N ILE A 158 -2.83 -10.25 15.23
CA ILE A 158 -3.20 -8.84 15.41
C ILE A 158 -2.91 -8.06 14.12
N VAL A 159 -1.73 -8.24 13.52
CA VAL A 159 -1.34 -7.56 12.28
C VAL A 159 -2.29 -7.89 11.13
N ASP A 160 -2.67 -9.17 10.94
CA ASP A 160 -3.65 -9.55 9.91
C ASP A 160 -5.01 -8.88 10.14
N ILE A 161 -5.52 -8.87 11.38
CA ILE A 161 -6.82 -8.24 11.72
C ILE A 161 -6.77 -6.74 11.47
N LEU A 162 -5.73 -6.06 11.96
CA LEU A 162 -5.54 -4.63 11.76
C LEU A 162 -5.42 -4.29 10.28
N PHE A 163 -4.68 -5.10 9.50
CA PHE A 163 -4.55 -4.90 8.06
C PHE A 163 -5.91 -4.96 7.38
N VAL A 164 -6.72 -6.00 7.65
CA VAL A 164 -8.05 -6.15 7.04
C VAL A 164 -8.98 -5.00 7.43
N LEU A 165 -9.06 -4.67 8.72
CA LEU A 165 -9.92 -3.58 9.21
C LEU A 165 -9.52 -2.25 8.57
N LEU A 166 -8.24 -1.91 8.59
CA LEU A 166 -7.73 -0.67 8.05
C LEU A 166 -7.91 -0.62 6.53
N PHE A 167 -7.70 -1.73 5.83
CA PHE A 167 -7.93 -1.82 4.39
C PHE A 167 -9.39 -1.54 4.04
N ILE A 168 -10.34 -2.19 4.72
CA ILE A 168 -11.77 -1.98 4.45
C ILE A 168 -12.18 -0.53 4.77
N VAL A 169 -11.79 0.00 5.93
CA VAL A 169 -12.13 1.38 6.31
C VAL A 169 -11.56 2.38 5.31
N MET A 170 -10.27 2.29 5.00
CA MET A 170 -9.59 3.30 4.21
C MET A 170 -9.84 3.16 2.70
N ARG A 171 -9.82 1.94 2.17
CA ARG A 171 -9.92 1.71 0.72
C ARG A 171 -11.36 1.62 0.23
N VAL A 172 -12.27 1.05 1.02
CA VAL A 172 -13.67 0.84 0.61
C VAL A 172 -14.53 2.02 1.04
N PHE A 173 -14.57 2.33 2.34
CA PHE A 173 -15.47 3.39 2.83
C PHE A 173 -14.93 4.78 2.54
N VAL A 174 -13.75 5.12 3.07
CA VAL A 174 -13.14 6.45 2.87
C VAL A 174 -12.84 6.66 1.38
N GLY A 175 -12.19 5.68 0.73
CA GLY A 175 -11.91 5.73 -0.71
C GLY A 175 -13.16 5.85 -1.58
N GLY A 176 -14.25 5.14 -1.23
CA GLY A 176 -15.52 5.23 -1.95
C GLY A 176 -16.20 6.60 -1.79
N THR A 177 -16.20 7.17 -0.59
CA THR A 177 -16.70 8.53 -0.35
C THR A 177 -15.88 9.57 -1.10
N MET A 178 -14.55 9.43 -1.11
CA MET A 178 -13.67 10.30 -1.86
C MET A 178 -13.94 10.25 -3.37
N LEU A 179 -14.03 9.04 -3.94
CA LEU A 179 -14.35 8.86 -5.34
C LEU A 179 -15.73 9.45 -5.67
N TYR A 180 -16.71 9.29 -4.78
CA TYR A 180 -18.02 9.91 -4.96
C TYR A 180 -17.91 11.44 -5.06
N CYS A 181 -17.20 12.10 -4.12
CA CYS A 181 -16.95 13.55 -4.16
C CYS A 181 -16.24 14.00 -5.44
N GLU A 182 -15.24 13.26 -5.90
CA GLU A 182 -14.52 13.50 -7.14
C GLU A 182 -15.45 13.39 -8.37
N LEU A 183 -16.26 12.33 -8.43
CA LEU A 183 -17.14 12.06 -9.58
C LEU A 183 -18.25 13.10 -9.74
N ILE A 184 -18.86 13.55 -8.63
CA ILE A 184 -19.91 14.59 -8.67
C ILE A 184 -19.35 15.99 -8.93
N SER A 185 -18.08 16.23 -8.60
CA SER A 185 -17.48 17.54 -8.80
C SER A 185 -17.29 17.85 -10.28
N PRO A 186 -17.64 19.06 -10.76
CA PRO A 186 -17.37 19.46 -12.14
C PRO A 186 -15.92 19.84 -12.38
N ARG A 187 -15.07 19.95 -11.33
CA ARG A 187 -13.71 20.47 -11.45
C ARG A 187 -12.69 19.43 -11.97
N PRO A 188 -12.59 18.20 -11.41
CA PRO A 188 -11.61 17.24 -11.89
C PRO A 188 -11.86 16.89 -13.35
N ARG A 189 -10.80 16.91 -14.16
CA ARG A 189 -10.88 16.46 -15.56
C ARG A 189 -11.28 15.00 -15.65
N PHE A 190 -11.91 14.65 -16.77
CA PHE A 190 -12.37 13.30 -17.07
C PHE A 190 -11.27 12.23 -16.84
N PHE A 191 -10.04 12.51 -17.28
CA PHE A 191 -8.93 11.56 -17.12
C PHE A 191 -8.56 11.29 -15.64
N ILE A 192 -8.65 12.30 -14.77
CA ILE A 192 -8.42 12.13 -13.32
C ILE A 192 -9.49 11.21 -12.74
N LYS A 193 -10.76 11.45 -13.07
CA LYS A 193 -11.88 10.57 -12.68
C LYS A 193 -11.68 9.12 -13.12
N CYS A 194 -11.20 8.90 -14.34
CA CYS A 194 -10.91 7.55 -14.84
C CYS A 194 -9.83 6.85 -14.00
N VAL A 195 -8.78 7.58 -13.59
CA VAL A 195 -7.74 7.05 -12.69
C VAL A 195 -8.34 6.72 -11.32
N GLY A 196 -9.15 7.61 -10.74
CA GLY A 196 -9.85 7.36 -9.48
C GLY A 196 -10.72 6.10 -9.52
N VAL A 197 -11.51 5.92 -10.58
CA VAL A 197 -12.33 4.72 -10.81
C VAL A 197 -11.46 3.46 -10.95
N ALA A 198 -10.39 3.52 -11.75
CA ALA A 198 -9.48 2.38 -11.93
C ALA A 198 -8.84 1.95 -10.60
N MET A 199 -8.45 2.93 -9.79
CA MET A 199 -7.82 2.70 -8.49
C MET A 199 -8.80 2.11 -7.45
N TYR A 200 -10.05 2.56 -7.48
CA TYR A 200 -11.10 2.00 -6.63
C TYR A 200 -11.49 0.58 -7.06
N ALA A 201 -11.54 0.32 -8.37
CA ALA A 201 -11.77 -1.03 -8.90
C ALA A 201 -10.68 -2.02 -8.44
N LEU A 202 -9.39 -1.60 -8.50
CA LEU A 202 -8.29 -2.40 -7.95
C LEU A 202 -8.45 -2.67 -6.45
N SER A 203 -8.96 -1.70 -5.69
CA SER A 203 -9.24 -1.88 -4.27
C SER A 203 -10.27 -2.98 -4.01
N TRP A 204 -11.32 -3.09 -4.85
CA TRP A 204 -12.28 -4.20 -4.77
C TRP A 204 -11.69 -5.55 -5.16
N ILE A 205 -10.78 -5.60 -6.14
CA ILE A 205 -10.06 -6.83 -6.49
C ILE A 205 -9.24 -7.31 -5.28
N PHE A 206 -8.53 -6.40 -4.61
CA PHE A 206 -7.82 -6.73 -3.37
C PHE A 206 -8.76 -7.19 -2.25
N VAL A 207 -9.98 -6.64 -2.13
CA VAL A 207 -10.98 -7.15 -1.16
C VAL A 207 -11.29 -8.62 -1.43
N VAL A 208 -11.46 -9.02 -2.70
CA VAL A 208 -11.69 -10.43 -3.05
C VAL A 208 -10.52 -11.30 -2.59
N ASP A 209 -9.28 -10.88 -2.85
CA ASP A 209 -8.09 -11.62 -2.41
C ASP A 209 -7.99 -11.74 -0.88
N ILE A 210 -8.33 -10.67 -0.16
CA ILE A 210 -8.38 -10.63 1.30
C ILE A 210 -9.44 -11.58 1.85
N VAL A 211 -10.64 -11.58 1.27
CA VAL A 211 -11.73 -12.48 1.67
C VAL A 211 -11.33 -13.93 1.44
N GLN A 212 -10.75 -14.25 0.28
CA GLN A 212 -10.22 -15.59 0.02
C GLN A 212 -9.13 -16.00 1.01
N PHE A 213 -8.23 -15.08 1.36
CA PHE A 213 -7.24 -15.30 2.40
C PHE A 213 -7.89 -15.60 3.77
N ALA A 214 -8.88 -14.82 4.18
CA ALA A 214 -9.60 -15.02 5.44
C ALA A 214 -10.32 -16.38 5.50
N ILE A 215 -10.99 -16.79 4.41
CA ILE A 215 -11.67 -18.09 4.31
C ILE A 215 -10.66 -19.24 4.41
N ARG A 216 -9.53 -19.16 3.69
CA ARG A 216 -8.47 -20.17 3.76
C ARG A 216 -7.89 -20.28 5.16
N LYS A 217 -7.63 -19.15 5.82
CA LYS A 217 -7.08 -19.12 7.19
C LYS A 217 -8.07 -19.72 8.20
N SER A 218 -9.34 -19.34 8.13
CA SER A 218 -10.41 -19.90 8.98
C SER A 218 -10.56 -21.42 8.80
N THR A 219 -10.58 -21.88 7.55
CA THR A 219 -10.67 -23.32 7.25
C THR A 219 -9.50 -24.11 7.82
N ASN A 220 -8.26 -23.60 7.68
CA ASN A 220 -7.06 -24.25 8.22
C ASN A 220 -7.07 -24.30 9.74
N TRP A 221 -7.49 -23.21 10.38
CA TRP A 221 -7.65 -23.14 11.84
C TRP A 221 -8.66 -24.18 12.35
N HIS A 222 -9.82 -24.29 11.70
CA HIS A 222 -10.82 -25.29 12.06
C HIS A 222 -10.32 -26.72 11.87
N ARG A 223 -9.52 -27.00 10.82
CA ARG A 223 -8.89 -28.32 10.63
C ARG A 223 -7.90 -28.64 11.75
N GLN A 224 -6.99 -27.72 12.07
CA GLN A 224 -6.02 -27.90 13.16
C GLN A 224 -6.69 -28.17 14.51
N GLN A 225 -7.79 -27.45 14.82
CA GLN A 225 -8.56 -27.71 16.04
C GLN A 225 -9.23 -29.09 16.04
N LYS A 226 -9.72 -29.56 14.87
CA LYS A 226 -10.32 -30.89 14.74
C LYS A 226 -9.25 -31.98 14.94
N ASP A 227 -8.10 -31.82 14.30
CA ASP A 227 -6.99 -32.77 14.39
C ASP A 227 -6.45 -32.88 15.82
N HIS A 228 -6.24 -31.75 16.51
CA HIS A 228 -5.85 -31.75 17.93
C HIS A 228 -6.88 -32.44 18.84
N LYS A 229 -8.18 -32.23 18.61
CA LYS A 229 -9.22 -32.93 19.37
C LYS A 229 -9.18 -34.44 19.10
N THR A 230 -9.01 -34.86 17.84
CA THR A 230 -8.91 -36.28 17.48
C THR A 230 -7.67 -36.94 18.09
N THR A 231 -6.50 -36.30 18.01
CA THR A 231 -5.27 -36.81 18.64
C THR A 231 -5.41 -36.92 20.16
N ALA A 232 -6.00 -35.91 20.82
CA ALA A 232 -6.22 -35.95 22.26
C ALA A 232 -7.16 -37.09 22.69
N VAL A 233 -8.21 -37.37 21.91
CA VAL A 233 -9.13 -38.50 22.16
C VAL A 233 -8.42 -39.84 21.97
N ASN A 234 -7.63 -40.00 20.91
CA ASN A 234 -6.89 -41.25 20.67
C ASN A 234 -5.87 -41.53 21.77
N CYS A 235 -5.10 -40.52 22.21
CA CYS A 235 -4.16 -40.67 23.33
C CYS A 235 -4.83 -40.98 24.67
N LEU A 236 -6.11 -40.64 24.86
CA LEU A 236 -6.87 -41.00 26.06
C LEU A 236 -7.37 -42.44 26.01
N ASN A 237 -7.67 -42.97 24.82
CA ASN A 237 -8.08 -44.36 24.65
C ASN A 237 -6.89 -45.31 24.80
N ASP A 238 -5.72 -45.00 24.23
CA ASP A 238 -4.50 -45.82 24.36
C ASP A 238 -3.97 -45.95 25.80
N LYS A 239 -4.42 -45.09 26.73
CA LYS A 239 -4.06 -45.15 28.16
C LYS A 239 -5.01 -46.01 29.00
N LYS A 240 -6.11 -46.48 28.42
CA LYS A 240 -7.12 -47.30 29.12
C LYS A 240 -7.00 -48.80 28.82
N ASP A 241 -6.17 -49.16 27.84
CA ASP A 241 -5.80 -50.53 27.47
C ASP A 241 -4.44 -50.90 28.08
#